data_AF-S4PAW1-F1
#
_entry.id   AF-S4PAW1-F1
#
_cell.length_a   1.000
_cell.length_b   1.000
_cell.length_c   1.000
_cell.angle_alpha   90.00
_cell.angle_beta   90.00
_cell.angle_gamma   90.00
#
_symmetry.space_group_name_H-M   'P 1'
#
loop_
_entity.id
_entity.type
_entity.pdbx_description
1 polymer ?
#
loop_
_entity_poly.entity_id
_entity_poly.type
_entity_poly.pdbx_seq_one_letter_code
_entity_poly.pdbx_strand_id
1 'polypeptide(L)'
;MNGKPNVFQVTDPRVLEIYKKTNLRPTAQGMGEFLFSTGIIPSDTDFRIWRDFGNITGIDIAFIKWGNVYHTRNDKPELIQDGVIQNTGNMLLNLVREVADCRELVVKEPASTVVYYDYLGLFLVTYTKSVALQVDVIVGLLGLLSVGYFLWLFGFRWSSVRELLWSGAGRVLCALAGLVSVAVFTTFMIVATKQMRYLSEHWIVVPFYWVPYLVASVVTAHAFDTWRSGKTSLNRSIRTSQAMAATRLLIALALLVLCSAPSLANVRYLITAPLLVLSIASIITMTGVRYGRLNALQHLFLEILLNIPATMLTFSLATRFNSLLIPIMGRSAADYPDNVIAAANTLVAVLAASTVSGIELLFSRKRLWTVLGAISIASFVIMLIPFSPYRGENTIQRHYWFHTQITSYDVNSQPIESISGVLIAKLDVFNVQSALTAIKDSDLYLKNQSDLSRNDSQVMQKDGQHNPKLLIKDSDLKMINEECNQFLYCNMPMYRPRFEKMIKESLFVKMGPPAQFT
;
A
#
# COMPACT_ATOMS: atom_id res chain seq x y z
N MET A 1 -2.48 14.91 -10.28
CA MET A 1 -3.06 13.58 -10.63
C MET A 1 -2.47 13.10 -11.95
N ASN A 2 -2.05 11.84 -12.11
CA ASN A 2 -1.43 11.34 -13.35
C ASN A 2 -1.68 9.85 -13.63
N GLY A 3 -1.23 9.39 -14.81
CA GLY A 3 -1.36 8.01 -15.26
C GLY A 3 -2.74 7.68 -15.83
N LYS A 4 -3.02 6.38 -16.01
CA LYS A 4 -4.35 5.94 -16.42
C LYS A 4 -5.30 5.90 -15.23
N PRO A 5 -6.54 6.38 -15.39
CA PRO A 5 -7.54 6.33 -14.33
C PRO A 5 -7.96 4.88 -14.08
N ASN A 6 -8.01 4.47 -12.81
CA ASN A 6 -8.21 3.08 -12.41
C ASN A 6 -9.62 2.87 -11.89
N VAL A 7 -10.33 1.87 -12.40
CA VAL A 7 -11.59 1.38 -11.81
C VAL A 7 -11.26 0.69 -10.49
N PHE A 8 -11.83 1.19 -9.39
CA PHE A 8 -11.50 0.71 -8.04
C PHE A 8 -12.72 0.38 -7.17
N GLN A 9 -13.95 0.66 -7.61
CA GLN A 9 -15.17 0.12 -7.00
C GLN A 9 -16.18 -0.23 -8.09
N VAL A 10 -16.93 -1.31 -7.91
CA VAL A 10 -17.96 -1.77 -8.85
C VAL A 10 -19.21 -2.17 -8.08
N THR A 11 -20.36 -1.64 -8.51
CA THR A 11 -21.69 -1.99 -8.00
C THR A 11 -22.67 -2.37 -9.10
N ASP A 12 -22.29 -2.21 -10.37
CA ASP A 12 -22.99 -2.74 -11.53
C ASP A 12 -22.01 -3.46 -12.47
N PRO A 13 -21.98 -4.81 -12.47
CA PRO A 13 -21.09 -5.58 -13.34
C PRO A 13 -21.36 -5.37 -14.83
N ARG A 14 -22.57 -4.95 -15.21
CA ARG A 14 -22.94 -4.69 -16.62
C ARG A 14 -22.21 -3.46 -17.14
N VAL A 15 -22.08 -2.42 -16.31
CA VAL A 15 -21.27 -1.23 -16.62
C VAL A 15 -19.79 -1.58 -16.71
N LEU A 16 -19.29 -2.46 -15.83
CA LEU A 16 -17.90 -2.95 -15.91
C LEU A 16 -17.64 -3.74 -17.21
N GLU A 17 -18.59 -4.54 -17.69
CA GLU A 17 -18.44 -5.29 -18.94
C GLU A 17 -18.44 -4.33 -20.16
N ILE A 18 -19.23 -3.27 -20.13
CA ILE A 18 -19.14 -2.20 -21.14
C ILE A 18 -17.77 -1.51 -21.07
N TYR A 19 -17.26 -1.21 -19.87
CA TYR A 19 -15.90 -0.67 -19.70
C TYR A 19 -14.84 -1.60 -20.30
N LYS A 20 -14.94 -2.91 -20.06
CA LYS A 20 -14.05 -3.93 -20.63
C LYS A 20 -14.12 -3.97 -22.15
N LYS A 21 -15.32 -3.93 -22.74
CA LYS A 21 -15.56 -3.94 -24.18
C LYS A 21 -15.00 -2.69 -24.87
N THR A 22 -15.12 -1.53 -24.24
CA THR A 22 -14.80 -0.22 -24.84
C THR A 22 -13.35 0.21 -24.65
N ASN A 23 -12.64 -0.35 -23.67
CA ASN A 23 -11.29 0.08 -23.32
C ASN A 23 -10.25 -0.98 -23.68
N LEU A 24 -9.54 -0.74 -24.79
CA LEU A 24 -8.48 -1.61 -25.32
C LEU A 24 -7.28 -1.77 -24.36
N ARG A 25 -7.09 -0.82 -23.44
CA ARG A 25 -6.00 -0.88 -22.46
C ARG A 25 -6.51 -0.54 -21.05
N PRO A 26 -7.35 -1.42 -20.47
CA PRO A 26 -8.11 -1.14 -19.27
C PRO A 26 -7.21 -1.03 -18.04
N THR A 27 -7.64 -0.27 -17.04
CA THR A 27 -6.99 -0.20 -15.74
C THR A 27 -8.03 -0.37 -14.66
N ALA A 28 -8.05 -1.55 -14.05
CA ALA A 28 -9.05 -1.92 -13.07
C ALA A 28 -8.46 -2.95 -12.11
N GLN A 29 -8.64 -2.77 -10.81
CA GLN A 29 -8.13 -3.68 -9.79
C GLN A 29 -9.14 -3.77 -8.64
N GLY A 30 -9.73 -4.96 -8.45
CA GLY A 30 -10.67 -5.24 -7.35
C GLY A 30 -10.04 -5.11 -5.96
N MET A 31 -8.70 -5.14 -5.87
CA MET A 31 -7.99 -4.83 -4.63
C MET A 31 -8.31 -3.42 -4.11
N GLY A 32 -8.57 -2.44 -4.99
CA GLY A 32 -9.00 -1.11 -4.56
C GLY A 32 -10.30 -1.16 -3.76
N GLU A 33 -11.27 -1.94 -4.23
CA GLU A 33 -12.58 -2.10 -3.59
C GLU A 33 -12.44 -2.72 -2.20
N PHE A 34 -11.55 -3.72 -2.06
CA PHE A 34 -11.24 -4.33 -0.77
C PHE A 34 -10.63 -3.32 0.20
N LEU A 35 -9.68 -2.48 -0.23
CA LEU A 35 -9.04 -1.48 0.62
C LEU A 35 -10.00 -0.35 1.06
N PHE A 36 -10.92 0.05 0.18
CA PHE A 36 -11.96 1.04 0.51
C PHE A 36 -13.02 0.46 1.46
N SER A 37 -13.53 -0.75 1.18
CA SER A 37 -14.56 -1.39 2.00
C SER A 37 -14.08 -1.75 3.41
N THR A 38 -12.81 -2.10 3.57
CA THR A 38 -12.18 -2.34 4.88
C THR A 38 -11.86 -1.04 5.65
N GLY A 39 -11.94 0.12 5.00
CA GLY A 39 -11.62 1.40 5.60
C GLY A 39 -10.11 1.63 5.83
N ILE A 40 -9.25 0.79 5.25
CA ILE A 40 -7.78 0.97 5.27
C ILE A 40 -7.41 2.28 4.58
N ILE A 41 -8.10 2.61 3.49
CA ILE A 41 -7.97 3.91 2.85
C ILE A 41 -8.81 4.92 3.65
N PRO A 42 -8.20 5.96 4.26
CA PRO A 42 -8.90 6.99 5.02
C PRO A 42 -9.48 8.05 4.06
N SER A 43 -10.17 7.59 3.02
CA SER A 43 -10.73 8.43 1.97
C SER A 43 -12.06 7.86 1.52
N ASP A 44 -12.80 8.66 0.78
CA ASP A 44 -14.14 8.40 0.34
C ASP A 44 -14.40 9.21 -0.94
N THR A 45 -15.39 8.80 -1.71
CA THR A 45 -15.78 9.46 -2.96
C THR A 45 -17.27 9.73 -2.96
N ASP A 46 -17.72 10.62 -3.84
CA ASP A 46 -19.15 10.88 -4.02
C ASP A 46 -19.91 9.62 -4.46
N PHE A 47 -19.21 8.61 -5.01
CA PHE A 47 -19.78 7.31 -5.32
C PHE A 47 -20.41 6.65 -4.09
N ARG A 48 -19.90 6.88 -2.87
CA ARG A 48 -20.55 6.40 -1.65
C ARG A 48 -21.94 7.03 -1.47
N ILE A 49 -22.09 8.33 -1.72
CA ILE A 49 -23.37 9.02 -1.60
C ILE A 49 -24.38 8.42 -2.60
N TRP A 50 -23.95 8.25 -3.85
CA TRP A 50 -24.78 7.66 -4.90
C TRP A 50 -25.14 6.20 -4.60
N ARG A 51 -24.18 5.38 -4.19
CA ARG A 51 -24.37 3.95 -3.89
C ARG A 51 -25.22 3.73 -2.63
N ASP A 52 -24.82 4.30 -1.51
CA ASP A 52 -25.37 3.95 -0.18
C ASP A 52 -26.67 4.69 0.13
N PHE A 53 -26.85 5.90 -0.42
CA PHE A 53 -28.02 6.75 -0.12
C PHE A 53 -28.86 7.06 -1.36
N GLY A 54 -28.23 7.21 -2.52
CA GLY A 54 -28.93 7.44 -3.80
C GLY A 54 -29.46 6.17 -4.46
N ASN A 55 -29.04 4.99 -3.99
CA ASN A 55 -29.34 3.69 -4.62
C ASN A 55 -29.00 3.69 -6.12
N ILE A 56 -27.89 4.32 -6.51
CA ILE A 56 -27.38 4.37 -7.89
C ILE A 56 -26.17 3.44 -8.00
N THR A 57 -26.25 2.49 -8.92
CA THR A 57 -25.20 1.51 -9.19
C THR A 57 -24.30 1.98 -10.33
N GLY A 58 -23.07 1.47 -10.41
CA GLY A 58 -22.12 1.84 -11.45
C GLY A 58 -20.69 1.39 -11.14
N ILE A 59 -19.72 2.16 -11.62
CA ILE A 59 -18.29 1.96 -11.36
C ILE A 59 -17.65 3.27 -10.91
N ASP A 60 -16.67 3.18 -10.00
CA ASP A 60 -15.87 4.32 -9.55
C ASP A 60 -14.47 4.27 -10.15
N ILE A 61 -14.02 5.40 -10.72
CA ILE A 61 -12.80 5.53 -11.49
C ILE A 61 -12.01 6.74 -10.98
N ALA A 62 -10.77 6.52 -10.54
CA ALA A 62 -9.91 7.60 -10.04
C ALA A 62 -8.46 7.47 -10.51
N PHE A 63 -7.76 8.60 -10.61
CA PHE A 63 -6.31 8.62 -10.80
C PHE A 63 -5.60 8.26 -9.50
N ILE A 64 -4.62 7.36 -9.58
CA ILE A 64 -3.87 6.90 -8.40
C ILE A 64 -2.38 7.28 -8.44
N LYS A 65 -1.86 7.81 -9.56
CA LYS A 65 -0.45 8.25 -9.61
C LYS A 65 -0.31 9.72 -9.23
N TRP A 66 0.83 10.01 -8.60
CA TRP A 66 1.22 11.33 -8.13
C TRP A 66 0.24 11.89 -7.09
N GLY A 67 -0.25 11.04 -6.19
CA GLY A 67 -1.09 11.47 -5.08
C GLY A 67 -0.40 12.46 -4.13
N ASN A 68 0.93 12.60 -4.20
CA ASN A 68 1.71 13.56 -3.40
C ASN A 68 1.35 15.02 -3.69
N VAL A 69 0.81 15.36 -4.87
CA VAL A 69 0.35 16.73 -5.18
C VAL A 69 -1.10 16.99 -4.80
N TYR A 70 -1.89 15.95 -4.55
CA TYR A 70 -3.31 16.05 -4.20
C TYR A 70 -3.52 16.81 -2.89
N HIS A 71 -4.53 17.69 -2.85
CA HIS A 71 -4.82 18.60 -1.73
C HIS A 71 -3.59 19.43 -1.32
N THR A 72 -2.83 19.92 -2.30
CA THR A 72 -1.72 20.84 -2.09
C THR A 72 -1.81 21.98 -3.09
N ARG A 73 -1.04 23.05 -2.86
CA ARG A 73 -0.89 24.13 -3.84
C ARG A 73 -0.38 23.67 -5.22
N ASN A 74 0.17 22.46 -5.31
CA ASN A 74 0.72 21.88 -6.54
C ASN A 74 -0.31 21.08 -7.33
N ASP A 75 -1.57 20.99 -6.89
CA ASP A 75 -2.62 20.36 -7.69
C ASP A 75 -3.04 21.32 -8.82
N LYS A 76 -2.13 21.51 -9.78
CA LYS A 76 -2.23 22.49 -10.86
C LYS A 76 -2.16 21.81 -12.24
N PRO A 77 -2.74 22.43 -13.28
CA PRO A 77 -2.74 21.88 -14.64
C PRO A 77 -1.34 21.58 -15.19
N GLU A 78 -0.31 22.36 -14.83
CA GLU A 78 1.05 22.22 -15.37
C GLU A 78 1.74 20.91 -14.93
N LEU A 79 1.24 20.25 -13.89
CA LEU A 79 1.75 18.95 -13.44
C LEU A 79 0.99 17.74 -14.04
N ILE A 80 0.00 17.99 -14.89
CA ILE A 80 -0.69 16.93 -15.64
C ILE A 80 0.20 16.53 -16.82
N GLN A 81 0.57 15.25 -16.89
CA GLN A 81 1.40 14.72 -17.97
C GLN A 81 0.64 14.69 -19.30
N ASP A 82 1.39 14.87 -20.38
CA ASP A 82 0.87 14.76 -21.74
C ASP A 82 0.12 13.45 -21.96
N GLY A 83 -1.00 13.55 -22.68
CA GLY A 83 -1.84 12.40 -23.00
C GLY A 83 -2.75 11.91 -21.87
N VAL A 84 -2.60 12.37 -20.61
CA VAL A 84 -3.50 11.96 -19.51
C VAL A 84 -4.94 12.41 -19.79
N ILE A 85 -5.14 13.69 -20.15
CA ILE A 85 -6.45 14.23 -20.48
C ILE A 85 -7.01 13.56 -21.73
N GLN A 86 -6.21 13.42 -22.80
CA GLN A 86 -6.65 12.78 -24.04
C GLN A 86 -7.05 11.31 -23.83
N ASN A 87 -6.25 10.54 -23.10
CA ASN A 87 -6.55 9.14 -22.79
C ASN A 87 -7.84 9.02 -21.97
N THR A 88 -8.06 9.93 -21.02
CA THR A 88 -9.27 9.96 -20.20
C THR A 88 -10.50 10.34 -21.01
N GLY A 89 -10.39 11.34 -21.88
CA GLY A 89 -11.45 11.72 -22.81
C GLY A 89 -11.81 10.58 -23.76
N ASN A 90 -10.83 9.89 -24.33
CA ASN A 90 -11.06 8.73 -25.20
C ASN A 90 -11.75 7.58 -24.45
N MET A 91 -11.28 7.27 -23.23
CA MET A 91 -11.89 6.25 -22.36
C MET A 91 -13.34 6.59 -22.03
N LEU A 92 -13.61 7.81 -21.55
CA LEU A 92 -14.95 8.24 -21.16
C LEU A 92 -15.89 8.33 -22.35
N LEU A 93 -15.44 8.87 -23.49
CA LEU A 93 -16.28 9.00 -24.67
C LEU A 93 -16.78 7.64 -25.17
N ASN A 94 -15.89 6.65 -25.23
CA ASN A 94 -16.28 5.30 -25.66
C ASN A 94 -17.19 4.62 -24.64
N LEU A 95 -16.88 4.74 -23.34
CA LEU A 95 -17.70 4.17 -22.26
C LEU A 95 -19.11 4.78 -22.23
N VAL A 96 -19.21 6.11 -22.20
CA VAL A 96 -20.48 6.83 -22.06
C VAL A 96 -21.38 6.60 -23.26
N ARG A 97 -20.84 6.57 -24.48
CA ARG A 97 -21.63 6.25 -25.69
C ARG A 97 -22.27 4.87 -25.58
N GLU A 98 -21.49 3.84 -25.27
CA GLU A 98 -22.02 2.48 -25.18
C GLU A 98 -22.95 2.28 -23.96
N VAL A 99 -22.70 2.97 -22.85
CA VAL A 99 -23.63 2.98 -21.70
C VAL A 99 -24.96 3.62 -22.08
N ALA A 100 -24.95 4.75 -22.80
CA ALA A 100 -26.16 5.45 -23.23
C ALA A 100 -27.02 4.62 -24.20
N ASP A 101 -26.39 3.82 -25.05
CA ASP A 101 -27.07 2.94 -26.01
C ASP A 101 -27.51 1.58 -25.40
N CYS A 102 -27.07 1.27 -24.17
CA CYS A 102 -27.33 -0.03 -23.55
C CYS A 102 -28.73 -0.10 -22.91
N ARG A 103 -29.68 -0.72 -23.64
CA ARG A 103 -31.06 -0.93 -23.16
C ARG A 103 -31.16 -1.77 -21.88
N GLU A 104 -30.20 -2.65 -21.62
CA GLU A 104 -30.20 -3.50 -20.41
C GLU A 104 -30.03 -2.68 -19.13
N LEU A 105 -29.33 -1.54 -19.19
CA LEU A 105 -29.13 -0.65 -18.05
C LEU A 105 -30.39 0.15 -17.68
N VAL A 106 -31.42 0.18 -18.54
CA VAL A 106 -32.72 0.81 -18.23
C VAL A 106 -33.40 0.07 -17.07
N VAL A 107 -33.22 -1.25 -17.01
CA VAL A 107 -33.71 -2.06 -15.89
C VAL A 107 -32.68 -2.01 -14.77
N LYS A 108 -33.06 -1.37 -13.68
CA LYS A 108 -32.25 -1.30 -12.47
C LYS A 108 -32.10 -2.69 -11.86
N GLU A 109 -30.87 -3.09 -11.62
CA GLU A 109 -30.53 -4.30 -10.86
C GLU A 109 -30.02 -3.96 -9.46
N PRO A 110 -30.16 -4.88 -8.49
CA PRO A 110 -29.53 -4.74 -7.19
C PRO A 110 -28.02 -4.56 -7.30
N ALA A 111 -27.45 -3.73 -6.43
CA ALA A 111 -26.01 -3.53 -6.36
C ALA A 111 -25.28 -4.87 -6.19
N SER A 112 -24.36 -5.16 -7.09
CA SER A 112 -23.56 -6.39 -7.05
C SER A 112 -22.14 -6.12 -7.52
N THR A 113 -21.21 -6.99 -7.12
CA THR A 113 -19.80 -6.87 -7.51
C THR A 113 -19.28 -8.22 -7.97
N VAL A 114 -18.23 -8.17 -8.79
CA VAL A 114 -17.54 -9.31 -9.39
C VAL A 114 -16.07 -9.27 -9.01
N VAL A 115 -15.34 -10.35 -9.23
CA VAL A 115 -13.88 -10.29 -9.17
C VAL A 115 -13.39 -9.74 -10.48
N TYR A 116 -12.54 -8.70 -10.42
CA TYR A 116 -11.99 -8.05 -11.59
C TYR A 116 -10.57 -7.56 -11.37
N TYR A 117 -9.74 -7.71 -12.41
CA TYR A 117 -8.38 -7.17 -12.45
C TYR A 117 -7.85 -7.13 -13.87
N ASP A 118 -7.05 -6.12 -14.19
CA ASP A 118 -6.31 -6.07 -15.43
C ASP A 118 -4.95 -6.77 -15.32
N TYR A 119 -4.51 -7.37 -16.42
CA TYR A 119 -3.15 -7.89 -16.55
C TYR A 119 -2.30 -6.89 -17.35
N LEU A 120 -1.44 -6.14 -16.65
CA LEU A 120 -0.53 -5.12 -17.22
C LEU A 120 -1.22 -4.04 -18.08
N GLY A 121 -2.52 -3.85 -17.90
CA GLY A 121 -3.37 -3.02 -18.75
C GLY A 121 -3.51 -3.50 -20.19
N LEU A 122 -3.25 -4.78 -20.46
CA LEU A 122 -3.43 -5.42 -21.76
C LEU A 122 -4.87 -5.91 -21.96
N PHE A 123 -5.44 -6.53 -20.93
CA PHE A 123 -6.81 -7.01 -20.92
C PHE A 123 -7.36 -7.03 -19.49
N LEU A 124 -8.69 -6.96 -19.37
CA LEU A 124 -9.42 -7.01 -18.10
C LEU A 124 -10.09 -8.37 -17.94
N VAL A 125 -9.80 -9.03 -16.82
CA VAL A 125 -10.45 -10.28 -16.42
C VAL A 125 -11.61 -9.95 -15.51
N THR A 126 -12.80 -10.51 -15.79
CA THR A 126 -14.03 -10.36 -15.02
C THR A 126 -14.70 -11.71 -14.81
N TYR A 127 -15.12 -12.03 -13.59
CA TYR A 127 -15.92 -13.22 -13.30
C TYR A 127 -16.73 -13.06 -12.01
N THR A 128 -17.90 -13.71 -11.95
CA THR A 128 -18.76 -13.70 -10.76
C THR A 128 -18.06 -14.33 -9.56
N LYS A 129 -18.48 -14.00 -8.33
CA LYS A 129 -17.88 -14.56 -7.11
C LYS A 129 -17.98 -16.09 -7.04
N SER A 130 -19.06 -16.68 -7.58
CA SER A 130 -19.22 -18.13 -7.66
C SER A 130 -18.23 -18.78 -8.63
N VAL A 131 -18.05 -18.18 -9.82
CA VAL A 131 -17.04 -18.62 -10.78
C VAL A 131 -15.64 -18.41 -10.22
N ALA A 132 -15.39 -17.31 -9.52
CA ALA A 132 -14.12 -17.06 -8.82
C ALA A 132 -13.75 -18.23 -7.91
N LEU A 133 -14.69 -18.64 -7.05
CA LEU A 133 -14.49 -19.75 -6.12
C LEU A 133 -14.17 -21.06 -6.86
N GLN A 134 -14.89 -21.36 -7.94
CA GLN A 134 -14.62 -22.55 -8.76
C GLN A 134 -13.23 -22.50 -9.37
N VAL A 135 -12.84 -21.36 -9.96
CA VAL A 135 -11.50 -21.14 -10.52
C VAL A 135 -10.43 -21.28 -9.44
N ASP A 136 -10.62 -20.67 -8.28
CA ASP A 136 -9.68 -20.74 -7.15
C ASP A 136 -9.47 -22.19 -6.68
N VAL A 137 -10.55 -22.97 -6.53
CA VAL A 137 -10.49 -24.39 -6.17
C VAL A 137 -9.79 -25.20 -7.26
N ILE A 138 -10.16 -25.02 -8.53
CA ILE A 138 -9.54 -25.74 -9.66
C ILE A 138 -8.04 -25.44 -9.73
N VAL A 139 -7.64 -24.17 -9.57
CA VAL A 139 -6.24 -23.76 -9.58
C VAL A 139 -5.49 -24.29 -8.36
N GLY A 140 -6.11 -24.28 -7.17
CA GLY A 140 -5.56 -24.89 -5.97
C GLY A 140 -5.31 -26.40 -6.16
N LEU A 141 -6.29 -27.12 -6.70
CA LEU A 141 -6.17 -28.54 -7.02
C LEU A 141 -5.13 -28.79 -8.11
N LEU A 142 -5.05 -27.97 -9.15
CA LEU A 142 -4.00 -28.05 -10.18
C LEU A 142 -2.60 -27.84 -9.57
N GLY A 143 -2.48 -26.90 -8.62
CA GLY A 143 -1.26 -26.72 -7.83
C GLY A 143 -0.86 -27.99 -7.10
N LEU A 144 -1.79 -28.62 -6.38
CA LEU A 144 -1.57 -29.90 -5.70
C LEU A 144 -1.24 -31.04 -6.67
N LEU A 145 -1.92 -31.13 -7.81
CA LEU A 145 -1.66 -32.11 -8.86
C LEU A 145 -0.27 -31.93 -9.46
N SER A 146 0.20 -30.70 -9.66
CA SER A 146 1.57 -30.43 -10.12
C SER A 146 2.63 -30.93 -9.12
N VAL A 147 2.33 -30.88 -7.82
CA VAL A 147 3.19 -31.43 -6.76
C VAL A 147 3.13 -32.96 -6.75
N GLY A 148 1.94 -33.54 -6.97
CA GLY A 148 1.80 -34.98 -7.19
C GLY A 148 2.59 -35.47 -8.40
N TYR A 149 2.57 -34.70 -9.50
CA TYR A 149 3.32 -34.98 -10.73
C TYR A 149 4.84 -34.94 -10.49
N PHE A 150 5.33 -34.00 -9.67
CA PHE A 150 6.72 -34.01 -9.20
C PHE A 150 7.08 -35.34 -8.52
N LEU A 151 6.27 -35.77 -7.54
CA LEU A 151 6.51 -37.01 -6.82
C LEU A 151 6.43 -38.24 -7.74
N TRP A 152 5.52 -38.24 -8.70
CA TRP A 152 5.41 -39.30 -9.71
C TRP A 152 6.66 -39.40 -10.59
N LEU A 153 7.14 -38.28 -11.15
CA LEU A 153 8.31 -38.25 -12.04
C LEU A 153 9.62 -38.63 -11.35
N PHE A 154 9.83 -38.16 -10.12
CA PHE A 154 11.08 -38.34 -9.38
C PHE A 154 11.02 -39.48 -8.34
N GLY A 155 9.89 -40.19 -8.27
CA GLY A 155 9.69 -41.40 -7.50
C GLY A 155 8.82 -41.19 -6.25
N PHE A 156 7.61 -41.79 -6.27
CA PHE A 156 6.66 -41.71 -5.18
C PHE A 156 7.07 -42.67 -4.05
N ARG A 157 7.89 -42.17 -3.13
CA ARG A 157 8.36 -42.89 -1.93
C ARG A 157 8.18 -42.00 -0.71
N TRP A 158 7.99 -42.61 0.46
CA TRP A 158 7.88 -41.85 1.71
C TRP A 158 9.11 -40.97 1.97
N SER A 159 10.30 -41.41 1.57
CA SER A 159 11.51 -40.59 1.62
C SER A 159 11.38 -39.32 0.77
N SER A 160 10.88 -39.40 -0.46
CA SER A 160 10.65 -38.25 -1.35
C SER A 160 9.62 -37.27 -0.77
N VAL A 161 8.53 -37.79 -0.19
CA VAL A 161 7.51 -36.98 0.50
C VAL A 161 8.12 -36.27 1.70
N ARG A 162 8.90 -36.97 2.53
CA ARG A 162 9.60 -36.38 3.67
C ARG A 162 10.57 -35.28 3.24
N GLU A 163 11.30 -35.48 2.14
CA GLU A 163 12.17 -34.45 1.58
C GLU A 163 11.39 -33.23 1.07
N LEU A 164 10.23 -33.44 0.43
CA LEU A 164 9.34 -32.36 0.02
C LEU A 164 8.83 -31.57 1.24
N LEU A 165 8.43 -32.23 2.32
CA LEU A 165 8.00 -31.58 3.57
C LEU A 165 9.14 -30.77 4.22
N TRP A 166 10.36 -31.32 4.25
CA TRP A 166 11.53 -30.55 4.69
C TRP A 166 11.76 -29.32 3.81
N SER A 167 11.62 -29.46 2.50
CA SER A 167 11.73 -28.33 1.58
C SER A 167 10.66 -27.28 1.87
N GLY A 168 9.42 -27.70 2.15
CA GLY A 168 8.33 -26.83 2.60
C GLY A 168 8.65 -26.08 3.89
N ALA A 169 9.14 -26.78 4.91
CA ALA A 169 9.62 -26.13 6.13
C ALA A 169 10.73 -25.11 5.84
N GLY A 170 11.67 -25.45 4.95
CA GLY A 170 12.70 -24.53 4.48
C GLY A 170 12.13 -23.28 3.81
N ARG A 171 11.08 -23.41 2.98
CA ARG A 171 10.40 -22.26 2.33
C ARG A 171 9.68 -21.37 3.34
N VAL A 172 9.03 -21.96 4.35
CA VAL A 172 8.42 -21.20 5.46
C VAL A 172 9.49 -20.44 6.24
N LEU A 173 10.62 -21.09 6.55
CA LEU A 173 11.75 -20.44 7.22
C LEU A 173 12.34 -19.29 6.38
N CYS A 174 12.43 -19.43 5.06
CA CYS A 174 12.86 -18.35 4.17
C CYS A 174 11.94 -17.13 4.28
N ALA A 175 10.62 -17.33 4.19
CA ALA A 175 9.64 -16.25 4.31
C ALA A 175 9.74 -15.58 5.69
N LEU A 176 9.80 -16.36 6.78
CA LEU A 176 9.95 -15.85 8.14
C LEU A 176 11.24 -15.05 8.33
N ALA A 177 12.38 -15.54 7.83
CA ALA A 177 13.65 -14.82 7.88
C ALA A 177 13.57 -13.48 7.13
N GLY A 178 12.91 -13.47 5.97
CA GLY A 178 12.61 -12.24 5.23
C GLY A 178 11.75 -11.25 6.02
N LEU A 179 10.66 -11.72 6.64
CA LEU A 179 9.77 -10.89 7.47
C LEU A 179 10.53 -10.27 8.65
N VAL A 180 11.29 -11.09 9.38
CA VAL A 180 12.10 -10.64 10.53
C VAL A 180 13.15 -9.64 10.09
N SER A 181 13.84 -9.88 8.98
CA SER A 181 14.83 -8.96 8.41
C SER A 181 14.21 -7.56 8.17
N VAL A 182 13.07 -7.49 7.47
CA VAL A 182 12.40 -6.20 7.23
C VAL A 182 11.95 -5.55 8.52
N ALA A 183 11.38 -6.30 9.46
CA ALA A 183 10.95 -5.76 10.75
C ALA A 183 12.12 -5.13 11.54
N VAL A 184 13.26 -5.83 11.59
CA VAL A 184 14.48 -5.34 12.25
C VAL A 184 15.00 -4.08 11.58
N PHE A 185 15.16 -4.08 10.25
CA PHE A 185 15.66 -2.90 9.52
C PHE A 185 14.68 -1.73 9.56
N THR A 186 13.37 -1.97 9.51
CA THR A 186 12.35 -0.93 9.64
C THR A 186 12.41 -0.27 11.02
N THR A 187 12.48 -1.08 12.08
CA THR A 187 12.62 -0.58 13.45
C THR A 187 13.91 0.21 13.61
N PHE A 188 15.02 -0.30 13.08
CA PHE A 188 16.30 0.42 13.06
C PHE A 188 16.17 1.77 12.36
N MET A 189 15.57 1.83 11.17
CA MET A 189 15.39 3.08 10.42
C MET A 189 14.51 4.09 11.16
N ILE A 190 13.43 3.64 11.80
CA ILE A 190 12.53 4.52 12.59
C ILE A 190 13.30 5.18 13.74
N VAL A 191 14.20 4.44 14.40
CA VAL A 191 14.98 4.94 15.54
C VAL A 191 16.19 5.77 15.09
N ALA A 192 16.91 5.32 14.07
CA ALA A 192 18.19 5.90 13.67
C ALA A 192 18.07 7.05 12.64
N THR A 193 16.94 7.18 11.95
CA THR A 193 16.77 8.12 10.83
C THR A 193 15.40 8.84 10.85
N LYS A 194 15.00 9.44 9.73
CA LYS A 194 13.71 10.11 9.57
C LYS A 194 12.67 9.15 8.99
N GLN A 195 11.44 9.25 9.48
CA GLN A 195 10.27 8.57 8.91
C GLN A 195 9.85 9.21 7.57
N MET A 196 9.05 8.49 6.79
CA MET A 196 8.39 8.95 5.56
C MET A 196 9.33 9.37 4.41
N ARG A 197 10.58 8.91 4.42
CA ARG A 197 11.56 9.23 3.36
C ARG A 197 11.10 8.83 1.95
N TYR A 198 10.23 7.82 1.87
CA TYR A 198 9.66 7.33 0.61
C TYR A 198 8.66 8.31 -0.02
N LEU A 199 8.26 9.40 0.65
CA LEU A 199 7.37 10.42 0.08
C LEU A 199 8.07 11.27 -0.99
N SER A 200 9.35 11.60 -0.77
CA SER A 200 10.16 12.35 -1.73
C SER A 200 10.82 11.42 -2.75
N GLU A 201 11.27 10.25 -2.31
CA GLU A 201 12.01 9.30 -3.12
C GLU A 201 11.28 7.93 -3.15
N HIS A 202 10.24 7.80 -3.97
CA HIS A 202 9.37 6.60 -3.98
C HIS A 202 10.13 5.28 -4.19
N TRP A 203 11.26 5.30 -4.90
CA TRP A 203 12.02 4.10 -5.24
C TRP A 203 12.74 3.46 -4.04
N ILE A 204 12.94 4.20 -2.94
CA ILE A 204 13.68 3.70 -1.77
C ILE A 204 12.95 2.58 -1.03
N VAL A 205 11.65 2.38 -1.29
CA VAL A 205 10.91 1.20 -0.78
C VAL A 205 11.58 -0.12 -1.18
N VAL A 206 12.29 -0.15 -2.31
CA VAL A 206 13.04 -1.34 -2.76
C VAL A 206 14.24 -1.62 -1.85
N PRO A 207 15.23 -0.72 -1.70
CA PRO A 207 16.33 -0.96 -0.78
C PRO A 207 15.90 -1.04 0.68
N PHE A 208 14.78 -0.42 1.10
CA PHE A 208 14.31 -0.46 2.49
C PHE A 208 13.61 -1.76 2.86
N TYR A 209 12.80 -2.32 1.95
CA TYR A 209 11.90 -3.43 2.30
C TYR A 209 12.09 -4.66 1.41
N TRP A 210 12.29 -4.49 0.10
CA TRP A 210 12.43 -5.62 -0.82
C TRP A 210 13.79 -6.29 -0.73
N VAL A 211 14.88 -5.50 -0.74
CA VAL A 211 16.24 -6.03 -0.66
C VAL A 211 16.47 -6.83 0.64
N PRO A 212 16.14 -6.30 1.83
CA PRO A 212 16.34 -7.05 3.09
C PRO A 212 15.53 -8.34 3.15
N TYR A 213 14.29 -8.33 2.63
CA TYR A 213 13.45 -9.52 2.53
C TYR A 213 14.08 -10.58 1.62
N LEU A 214 14.45 -10.19 0.40
CA LEU A 214 15.00 -11.10 -0.61
C LEU A 214 16.35 -11.67 -0.19
N VAL A 215 17.26 -10.82 0.33
CA VAL A 215 18.58 -11.26 0.80
C VAL A 215 18.42 -12.28 1.92
N ALA A 216 17.64 -11.99 2.96
CA ALA A 216 17.43 -12.91 4.06
C ALA A 216 16.78 -14.23 3.59
N SER A 217 15.77 -14.15 2.73
CA SER A 217 15.11 -15.33 2.16
C SER A 217 16.07 -16.22 1.38
N VAL A 218 16.92 -15.63 0.54
CA VAL A 218 17.90 -16.35 -0.28
C VAL A 218 19.03 -16.91 0.60
N VAL A 219 19.46 -16.16 1.63
CA VAL A 219 20.46 -16.65 2.59
C VAL A 219 19.96 -17.91 3.27
N THR A 220 18.75 -17.85 3.82
CA THR A 220 18.11 -18.98 4.49
C THR A 220 17.89 -20.15 3.53
N ALA A 221 17.52 -19.88 2.27
CA ALA A 221 17.35 -20.92 1.26
C ALA A 221 18.65 -21.68 0.99
N HIS A 222 19.77 -20.97 0.83
CA HIS A 222 21.08 -21.59 0.61
C HIS A 222 21.62 -22.30 1.84
N ALA A 223 21.43 -21.74 3.05
CA ALA A 223 21.82 -22.38 4.29
C ALA A 223 21.06 -23.71 4.47
N PHE A 224 19.74 -23.68 4.22
CA PHE A 224 18.88 -24.86 4.30
C PHE A 224 19.23 -25.90 3.22
N ASP A 225 19.43 -25.50 1.96
CA ASP A 225 19.89 -26.39 0.89
C ASP A 225 21.25 -27.00 1.22
N THR A 226 22.18 -26.24 1.80
CA THR A 226 23.49 -26.77 2.22
C THR A 226 23.33 -27.89 3.23
N TRP A 227 22.55 -27.65 4.28
CA TRP A 227 22.26 -28.64 5.31
C TRP A 227 21.57 -29.89 4.75
N ARG A 228 20.61 -29.74 3.82
CA ARG A 228 19.91 -30.87 3.21
C ARG A 228 20.75 -31.60 2.17
N SER A 229 21.54 -30.89 1.37
CA SER A 229 22.34 -31.46 0.29
C SER A 229 23.38 -32.47 0.80
N GLY A 230 23.90 -32.32 2.03
CA GLY A 230 24.75 -33.32 2.66
C GLY A 230 24.04 -34.63 3.06
N LYS A 231 22.70 -34.64 3.05
CA LYS A 231 21.85 -35.78 3.46
C LYS A 231 21.14 -36.45 2.29
N THR A 232 21.28 -35.92 1.07
CA THR A 232 20.58 -36.38 -0.13
C THR A 232 21.53 -36.42 -1.33
N SER A 233 21.41 -37.44 -2.20
CA SER A 233 22.19 -37.55 -3.44
C SER A 233 21.55 -36.84 -4.66
N LEU A 234 20.56 -35.98 -4.43
CA LEU A 234 19.82 -35.30 -5.50
C LEU A 234 20.69 -34.24 -6.18
N ASN A 235 20.61 -34.17 -7.52
CA ASN A 235 21.29 -33.13 -8.28
C ASN A 235 20.63 -31.74 -8.05
N ARG A 236 21.33 -30.67 -8.44
CA ARG A 236 20.86 -29.29 -8.19
C ARG A 236 19.52 -28.97 -8.85
N SER A 237 19.30 -29.39 -10.10
CA SER A 237 18.05 -29.13 -10.83
C SER A 237 16.86 -29.82 -10.17
N ILE A 238 17.02 -31.05 -9.68
CA ILE A 238 15.97 -31.78 -8.96
C ILE A 238 15.67 -31.13 -7.60
N ARG A 239 16.69 -30.72 -6.85
CA ARG A 239 16.47 -29.99 -5.58
C ARG A 239 15.79 -28.63 -5.80
N THR A 240 16.11 -27.96 -6.90
CA THR A 240 15.42 -26.73 -7.34
C THR A 240 13.96 -27.03 -7.63
N SER A 241 13.66 -28.03 -8.46
CA SER A 241 12.27 -28.45 -8.76
C SER A 241 11.50 -28.86 -7.51
N GLN A 242 12.16 -29.51 -6.54
CA GLN A 242 11.59 -29.86 -5.24
C GLN A 242 11.24 -28.63 -4.41
N ALA A 243 12.15 -27.64 -4.35
CA ALA A 243 11.90 -26.37 -3.65
C ALA A 243 10.75 -25.59 -4.27
N MET A 244 10.68 -25.55 -5.61
CA MET A 244 9.57 -24.92 -6.31
C MET A 244 8.25 -25.69 -6.10
N ALA A 245 8.29 -27.02 -6.05
CA ALA A 245 7.13 -27.85 -5.73
C ALA A 245 6.64 -27.60 -4.28
N ALA A 246 7.57 -27.45 -3.34
CA ALA A 246 7.24 -27.09 -1.97
C ALA A 246 6.60 -25.70 -1.87
N THR A 247 7.11 -24.71 -2.60
CA THR A 247 6.47 -23.38 -2.66
C THR A 247 5.06 -23.48 -3.26
N ARG A 248 4.88 -24.19 -4.37
CA ARG A 248 3.55 -24.41 -4.97
C ARG A 248 2.60 -25.12 -4.01
N LEU A 249 3.07 -26.12 -3.25
CA LEU A 249 2.27 -26.79 -2.22
C LEU A 249 1.75 -25.79 -1.19
N LEU A 250 2.63 -24.94 -0.64
CA LEU A 250 2.26 -23.93 0.35
C LEU A 250 1.24 -22.92 -0.21
N ILE A 251 1.47 -22.41 -1.42
CA ILE A 251 0.57 -21.45 -2.07
C ILE A 251 -0.79 -22.09 -2.38
N ALA A 252 -0.80 -23.33 -2.89
CA ALA A 252 -2.04 -24.06 -3.19
C ALA A 252 -2.87 -24.31 -1.92
N LEU A 253 -2.23 -24.75 -0.84
CA LEU A 253 -2.90 -24.92 0.46
C LEU A 253 -3.41 -23.59 1.00
N ALA A 254 -2.62 -22.52 0.92
CA ALA A 254 -3.05 -21.18 1.33
C ALA A 254 -4.27 -20.70 0.53
N LEU A 255 -4.28 -20.89 -0.79
CA LEU A 255 -5.43 -20.54 -1.64
C LEU A 255 -6.69 -21.32 -1.25
N LEU A 256 -6.57 -22.63 -1.04
CA LEU A 256 -7.70 -23.48 -0.63
C LEU A 256 -8.25 -23.09 0.75
N VAL A 257 -7.37 -22.72 1.69
CA VAL A 257 -7.80 -22.15 2.98
C VAL A 257 -8.53 -20.83 2.77
N LEU A 258 -8.00 -19.93 1.93
CA LEU A 258 -8.62 -18.63 1.61
C LEU A 258 -9.98 -18.76 0.90
N CYS A 259 -10.24 -19.87 0.20
CA CYS A 259 -11.56 -20.15 -0.38
C CYS A 259 -12.65 -20.25 0.70
N SER A 260 -12.29 -20.57 1.94
CA SER A 260 -13.20 -20.61 3.09
C SER A 260 -13.59 -19.22 3.61
N ALA A 261 -12.98 -18.14 3.09
CA ALA A 261 -13.27 -16.75 3.45
C ALA A 261 -13.91 -15.99 2.27
N PRO A 262 -15.26 -15.93 2.17
CA PRO A 262 -15.96 -15.26 1.08
C PRO A 262 -15.64 -13.76 0.97
N SER A 263 -15.34 -13.10 2.09
CA SER A 263 -14.97 -11.68 2.14
C SER A 263 -13.70 -11.35 1.36
N LEU A 264 -12.83 -12.33 1.10
CA LEU A 264 -11.57 -12.16 0.39
C LEU A 264 -11.67 -12.44 -1.12
N ALA A 265 -12.87 -12.74 -1.64
CA ALA A 265 -13.06 -13.11 -3.05
C ALA A 265 -12.40 -12.11 -4.02
N ASN A 266 -12.52 -10.82 -3.75
CA ASN A 266 -12.01 -9.76 -4.63
C ASN A 266 -10.48 -9.58 -4.58
N VAL A 267 -9.76 -10.32 -3.72
CA VAL A 267 -8.28 -10.27 -3.60
C VAL A 267 -7.61 -11.63 -3.79
N ARG A 268 -8.35 -12.74 -3.83
CA ARG A 268 -7.74 -14.08 -4.03
C ARG A 268 -7.02 -14.21 -5.37
N TYR A 269 -7.42 -13.45 -6.40
CA TYR A 269 -6.76 -13.44 -7.71
C TYR A 269 -5.26 -13.09 -7.63
N LEU A 270 -4.84 -12.34 -6.59
CA LEU A 270 -3.43 -12.01 -6.33
C LEU A 270 -2.57 -13.26 -6.11
N ILE A 271 -3.20 -14.37 -5.70
CA ILE A 271 -2.57 -15.68 -5.49
C ILE A 271 -2.95 -16.64 -6.61
N THR A 272 -4.23 -16.67 -7.01
CA THR A 272 -4.75 -17.60 -8.03
C THR A 272 -4.06 -17.43 -9.38
N ALA A 273 -3.93 -16.19 -9.88
CA ALA A 273 -3.37 -15.95 -11.20
C ALA A 273 -1.87 -16.34 -11.28
N PRO A 274 -1.00 -15.96 -10.31
CA PRO A 274 0.36 -16.49 -10.26
C PRO A 274 0.40 -18.01 -10.13
N LEU A 275 -0.37 -18.62 -9.20
CA LEU A 275 -0.34 -20.07 -8.97
C LEU A 275 -0.71 -20.87 -10.23
N LEU A 276 -1.66 -20.39 -11.03
CA LEU A 276 -2.01 -21.01 -12.31
C LEU A 276 -0.80 -21.07 -13.25
N VAL A 277 -0.12 -19.93 -13.44
CA VAL A 277 1.10 -19.85 -14.27
C VAL A 277 2.19 -20.76 -13.72
N LEU A 278 2.45 -20.71 -12.41
CA LEU A 278 3.47 -21.55 -11.75
C LEU A 278 3.18 -23.05 -11.92
N SER A 279 1.90 -23.44 -11.83
CA SER A 279 1.49 -24.84 -11.95
C SER A 279 1.70 -25.35 -13.38
N ILE A 280 1.26 -24.60 -14.39
CA ILE A 280 1.45 -24.94 -15.81
C ILE A 280 2.95 -24.96 -16.16
N ALA A 281 3.69 -23.91 -15.78
CA ALA A 281 5.12 -23.80 -16.01
C ALA A 281 5.88 -25.00 -15.42
N SER A 282 5.51 -25.41 -14.21
CA SER A 282 6.18 -26.50 -13.52
C SER A 282 6.04 -27.85 -14.23
N ILE A 283 4.91 -28.13 -14.89
CA ILE A 283 4.71 -29.38 -15.64
C ILE A 283 5.73 -29.45 -16.79
N ILE A 284 5.89 -28.34 -17.52
CA ILE A 284 6.86 -28.22 -18.61
C ILE A 284 8.28 -28.36 -18.05
N THR A 285 8.62 -27.61 -17.01
CA THR A 285 9.98 -27.63 -16.47
C THR A 285 10.36 -29.00 -15.90
N MET A 286 9.51 -29.62 -15.08
CA MET A 286 9.83 -30.91 -14.46
C MET A 286 9.97 -32.02 -15.51
N THR A 287 9.16 -31.99 -16.56
CA THR A 287 9.27 -32.90 -17.72
C THR A 287 10.60 -32.68 -18.45
N GLY A 288 10.96 -31.42 -18.71
CA GLY A 288 12.25 -31.06 -19.30
C GLY A 288 13.44 -31.51 -18.45
N VAL A 289 13.41 -31.26 -17.13
CA VAL A 289 14.46 -31.67 -16.20
C VAL A 289 14.61 -33.20 -16.17
N ARG A 290 13.49 -33.95 -16.19
CA ARG A 290 13.52 -35.42 -16.12
C ARG A 290 13.99 -36.07 -17.41
N TYR A 291 13.39 -35.70 -18.55
CA TYR A 291 13.62 -36.38 -19.83
C TYR A 291 14.68 -35.68 -20.68
N GLY A 292 14.70 -34.35 -20.68
CA GLY A 292 15.67 -33.54 -21.42
C GLY A 292 17.02 -33.36 -20.72
N ARG A 293 17.15 -33.82 -19.47
CA ARG A 293 18.38 -33.74 -18.64
C ARG A 293 19.01 -32.33 -18.65
N LEU A 294 18.16 -31.31 -18.47
CA LEU A 294 18.58 -29.91 -18.53
C LEU A 294 19.71 -29.62 -17.53
N ASN A 295 20.74 -28.92 -18.01
CA ASN A 295 21.76 -28.37 -17.13
C ASN A 295 21.19 -27.19 -16.31
N ALA A 296 21.90 -26.75 -15.28
CA ALA A 296 21.40 -25.69 -14.37
C ALA A 296 21.11 -24.36 -15.07
N LEU A 297 21.86 -24.02 -16.13
CA LEU A 297 21.67 -22.79 -16.89
C LEU A 297 20.43 -22.86 -17.79
N GLN A 298 20.22 -23.99 -18.47
CA GLN A 298 19.02 -24.26 -19.26
C GLN A 298 17.77 -24.29 -18.38
N HIS A 299 17.85 -24.92 -17.20
CA HIS A 299 16.78 -24.89 -16.21
C HIS A 299 16.48 -23.44 -15.78
N LEU A 300 17.50 -22.64 -15.47
CA LEU A 300 17.33 -21.23 -15.12
C LEU A 300 16.63 -20.42 -16.22
N PHE A 301 17.08 -20.53 -17.47
CA PHE A 301 16.47 -19.81 -18.59
C PHE A 301 15.02 -20.22 -18.81
N LEU A 302 14.72 -21.52 -18.69
CA LEU A 302 13.35 -22.02 -18.81
C LEU A 302 12.44 -21.45 -17.72
N GLU A 303 12.90 -21.43 -16.46
CA GLU A 303 12.11 -20.90 -15.35
C GLU A 303 11.91 -19.38 -15.46
N ILE A 304 12.91 -18.63 -15.89
CA ILE A 304 12.74 -17.20 -16.14
C ILE A 304 11.67 -17.00 -17.21
N LEU A 305 11.79 -17.68 -18.36
CA LEU A 305 10.85 -17.51 -19.48
C LEU A 305 9.40 -17.84 -19.09
N LEU A 306 9.19 -18.98 -18.42
CA LEU A 306 7.85 -19.46 -18.09
C LEU A 306 7.18 -18.67 -16.95
N ASN A 307 7.96 -18.14 -16.00
CA ASN A 307 7.41 -17.41 -14.83
C ASN A 307 7.38 -15.88 -15.01
N ILE A 308 7.83 -15.34 -16.16
CA ILE A 308 7.69 -13.92 -16.50
C ILE A 308 6.24 -13.43 -16.29
N PRO A 309 5.19 -14.13 -16.75
CA PRO A 309 3.84 -13.59 -16.63
C PRO A 309 3.38 -13.40 -15.18
N ALA A 310 3.63 -14.39 -14.32
CA ALA A 310 3.32 -14.31 -12.89
C ALA A 310 4.12 -13.17 -12.22
N THR A 311 5.42 -13.10 -12.52
CA THR A 311 6.31 -12.12 -11.92
C THR A 311 5.95 -10.69 -12.34
N MET A 312 5.66 -10.46 -13.62
CA MET A 312 5.23 -9.15 -14.12
C MET A 312 3.89 -8.70 -13.53
N LEU A 313 2.94 -9.62 -13.34
CA LEU A 313 1.70 -9.30 -12.64
C LEU A 313 1.97 -8.79 -11.22
N THR A 314 2.80 -9.49 -10.45
CA THR A 314 3.14 -9.08 -9.06
C THR A 314 3.86 -7.73 -9.02
N PHE A 315 4.79 -7.44 -9.94
CA PHE A 315 5.43 -6.12 -10.01
C PHE A 315 4.46 -5.03 -10.43
N SER A 316 3.52 -5.30 -11.34
CA SER A 316 2.48 -4.34 -11.70
C SER A 316 1.62 -3.99 -10.49
N LEU A 317 1.21 -5.00 -9.72
CA LEU A 317 0.48 -4.81 -8.47
C LEU A 317 1.30 -4.01 -7.45
N ALA A 318 2.59 -4.31 -7.29
CA ALA A 318 3.50 -3.57 -6.41
C ALA A 318 3.54 -2.08 -6.75
N THR A 319 3.71 -1.74 -8.03
CA THR A 319 3.79 -0.33 -8.46
C THR A 319 2.48 0.43 -8.23
N ARG A 320 1.33 -0.21 -8.45
CA ARG A 320 0.01 0.40 -8.20
C ARG A 320 -0.24 0.57 -6.71
N PHE A 321 0.09 -0.45 -5.93
CA PHE A 321 -0.07 -0.43 -4.48
C PHE A 321 0.79 0.67 -3.85
N ASN A 322 2.05 0.80 -4.28
CA ASN A 322 2.92 1.89 -3.85
C ASN A 322 2.44 3.26 -4.32
N SER A 323 1.93 3.38 -5.56
CA SER A 323 1.36 4.65 -6.06
C SER A 323 0.20 5.14 -5.20
N LEU A 324 -0.58 4.22 -4.63
CA LEU A 324 -1.71 4.52 -3.76
C LEU A 324 -1.28 4.77 -2.30
N LEU A 325 -0.51 3.85 -1.70
CA LEU A 325 -0.22 3.89 -0.26
C LEU A 325 0.81 4.96 0.13
N ILE A 326 1.83 5.20 -0.69
CA ILE A 326 2.89 6.17 -0.37
C ILE A 326 2.27 7.56 -0.09
N PRO A 327 1.46 8.13 -0.99
CA PRO A 327 0.83 9.42 -0.72
C PRO A 327 -0.17 9.41 0.44
N ILE A 328 -0.88 8.28 0.66
CA ILE A 328 -1.83 8.15 1.78
C ILE A 328 -1.10 8.22 3.11
N MET A 329 0.07 7.60 3.23
CA MET A 329 0.87 7.66 4.46
C MET A 329 1.42 9.06 4.75
N GLY A 330 1.63 9.88 3.73
CA GLY A 330 1.96 11.32 3.88
C GLY A 330 0.78 12.23 4.24
N ARG A 331 -0.37 11.65 4.62
CA ARG A 331 -1.57 12.31 5.14
C ARG A 331 -2.32 11.42 6.14
N SER A 332 -1.58 10.55 6.82
CA SER A 332 -2.09 9.65 7.85
C SER A 332 -1.59 10.12 9.21
N ALA A 333 -2.49 10.26 10.19
CA ALA A 333 -2.15 10.62 11.57
C ALA A 333 -1.44 9.50 12.36
N ALA A 334 -0.98 8.44 11.68
CA ALA A 334 -0.27 7.33 12.30
C ALA A 334 1.10 7.77 12.85
N ASP A 335 1.49 7.22 14.00
CA ASP A 335 2.79 7.54 14.64
C ASP A 335 3.98 6.93 13.89
N TYR A 336 3.74 5.76 13.28
CA TYR A 336 4.74 4.97 12.56
C TYR A 336 4.25 4.56 11.17
N PRO A 337 4.02 5.51 10.24
CA PRO A 337 3.54 5.21 8.90
C PRO A 337 4.49 4.29 8.12
N ASP A 338 5.79 4.31 8.45
CA ASP A 338 6.81 3.44 7.88
C ASP A 338 6.53 1.95 8.14
N ASN A 339 5.92 1.59 9.28
CA ASN A 339 5.50 0.22 9.55
C ASN A 339 4.39 -0.25 8.60
N VAL A 340 3.47 0.65 8.23
CA VAL A 340 2.40 0.34 7.27
C VAL A 340 3.00 0.11 5.88
N ILE A 341 3.90 1.00 5.42
CA ILE A 341 4.59 0.82 4.14
C ILE A 341 5.47 -0.42 4.13
N ALA A 342 6.15 -0.72 5.23
CA ALA A 342 6.96 -1.92 5.39
C ALA A 342 6.08 -3.17 5.27
N ALA A 343 5.04 -3.31 6.08
CA ALA A 343 4.12 -4.45 6.04
C ALA A 343 3.50 -4.65 4.65
N ALA A 344 3.05 -3.55 4.03
CA ALA A 344 2.53 -3.50 2.68
C ALA A 344 3.55 -4.00 1.63
N ASN A 345 4.76 -3.43 1.60
CA ASN A 345 5.78 -3.81 0.63
C ASN A 345 6.31 -5.23 0.87
N THR A 346 6.43 -5.64 2.13
CA THR A 346 6.85 -7.00 2.47
C THR A 346 5.83 -8.02 2.00
N LEU A 347 4.51 -7.77 2.16
CA LEU A 347 3.48 -8.66 1.63
C LEU A 347 3.60 -8.82 0.11
N VAL A 348 3.80 -7.73 -0.61
CA VAL A 348 3.97 -7.80 -2.07
C VAL A 348 5.32 -8.42 -2.46
N ALA A 349 6.38 -8.21 -1.68
CA ALA A 349 7.67 -8.86 -1.88
C ALA A 349 7.59 -10.37 -1.63
N VAL A 350 6.81 -10.83 -0.65
CA VAL A 350 6.52 -12.26 -0.43
C VAL A 350 5.82 -12.83 -1.66
N LEU A 351 4.76 -12.17 -2.15
CA LEU A 351 4.04 -12.60 -3.35
C LEU A 351 4.96 -12.67 -4.58
N ALA A 352 5.75 -11.62 -4.84
CA ALA A 352 6.70 -11.58 -5.95
C ALA A 352 7.82 -12.61 -5.82
N ALA A 353 8.40 -12.78 -4.63
CA ALA A 353 9.44 -13.79 -4.40
C ALA A 353 8.88 -15.22 -4.56
N SER A 354 7.61 -15.43 -4.24
CA SER A 354 6.96 -16.73 -4.39
C SER A 354 6.88 -17.20 -5.84
N THR A 355 6.83 -16.29 -6.82
CA THR A 355 6.77 -16.64 -8.25
C THR A 355 8.09 -17.19 -8.80
N VAL A 356 9.20 -16.95 -8.09
CA VAL A 356 10.55 -17.36 -8.48
C VAL A 356 11.25 -18.20 -7.39
N SER A 357 10.55 -18.54 -6.31
CA SER A 357 11.12 -19.24 -5.17
C SER A 357 11.57 -20.65 -5.54
N GLY A 358 12.84 -20.96 -5.28
CA GLY A 358 13.53 -22.17 -5.68
C GLY A 358 14.61 -21.90 -6.73
N ILE A 359 14.41 -20.93 -7.62
CA ILE A 359 15.37 -20.55 -8.68
C ILE A 359 16.71 -20.13 -8.08
N GLU A 360 16.72 -19.56 -6.88
CA GLU A 360 17.95 -19.16 -6.20
C GLU A 360 18.97 -20.31 -6.05
N LEU A 361 18.47 -21.55 -5.91
CA LEU A 361 19.31 -22.74 -5.76
C LEU A 361 20.07 -23.13 -7.03
N LEU A 362 19.70 -22.60 -8.19
CA LEU A 362 20.42 -22.82 -9.46
C LEU A 362 21.73 -22.04 -9.52
N PHE A 363 21.82 -20.89 -8.84
CA PHE A 363 22.99 -20.03 -8.91
C PHE A 363 24.23 -20.62 -8.24
N SER A 364 25.40 -20.19 -8.73
CA SER A 364 26.66 -20.46 -8.04
C SER A 364 26.72 -19.65 -6.75
N ARG A 365 26.92 -20.32 -5.60
CA ARG A 365 27.02 -19.69 -4.28
C ARG A 365 28.03 -18.54 -4.30
N LYS A 366 29.26 -18.76 -4.81
CA LYS A 366 30.31 -17.73 -4.85
C LYS A 366 29.85 -16.44 -5.55
N ARG A 367 29.31 -16.56 -6.77
CA ARG A 367 28.87 -15.38 -7.56
C ARG A 367 27.65 -14.71 -6.93
N LEU A 368 26.70 -15.50 -6.45
CA LEU A 368 25.50 -14.99 -5.81
C LEU A 368 25.84 -14.19 -4.56
N TRP A 369 26.76 -14.68 -3.71
CA TRP A 369 27.18 -13.97 -2.50
C TRP A 369 27.89 -12.66 -2.77
N THR A 370 28.72 -12.59 -3.82
CA THR A 370 29.35 -11.33 -4.22
C THR A 370 28.30 -10.29 -4.61
N VAL A 371 27.31 -10.68 -5.42
CA VAL A 371 26.24 -9.78 -5.89
C VAL A 371 25.32 -9.39 -4.74
N LEU A 372 24.84 -10.34 -3.94
CA LEU A 372 23.97 -10.06 -2.79
C LEU A 372 24.68 -9.23 -1.73
N GLY A 373 25.98 -9.47 -1.49
CA GLY A 373 26.79 -8.66 -0.59
C GLY A 373 26.85 -7.20 -1.05
N ALA A 374 27.17 -6.96 -2.33
CA ALA A 374 27.21 -5.62 -2.89
C ALA A 374 25.85 -4.91 -2.81
N ILE A 375 24.76 -5.60 -3.16
CA ILE A 375 23.39 -5.06 -3.10
C ILE A 375 22.98 -4.78 -1.64
N SER A 376 23.33 -5.65 -0.69
CA SER A 376 23.03 -5.47 0.73
C SER A 376 23.78 -4.28 1.31
N ILE A 377 25.06 -4.11 0.96
CA ILE A 377 25.86 -2.96 1.38
C ILE A 377 25.25 -1.67 0.81
N ALA A 378 24.92 -1.64 -0.49
CA ALA A 378 24.30 -0.48 -1.11
C ALA A 378 22.94 -0.14 -0.46
N SER A 379 22.10 -1.15 -0.23
CA SER A 379 20.82 -1.01 0.48
C SER A 379 21.02 -0.45 1.88
N PHE A 380 21.96 -0.99 2.67
CA PHE A 380 22.26 -0.51 4.01
C PHE A 380 22.79 0.93 4.01
N VAL A 381 23.69 1.29 3.09
CA VAL A 381 24.16 2.67 2.93
C VAL A 381 22.99 3.61 2.62
N ILE A 382 22.09 3.23 1.70
CA ILE A 382 20.89 4.01 1.38
C ILE A 382 19.96 4.16 2.61
N MET A 383 19.83 3.12 3.45
CA MET A 383 19.07 3.19 4.70
C MET A 383 19.62 4.21 5.68
N LEU A 384 20.93 4.47 5.69
CA LEU A 384 21.57 5.44 6.58
C LEU A 384 21.42 6.90 6.10
N ILE A 385 21.10 7.12 4.82
CA ILE A 385 20.97 8.48 4.28
C ILE A 385 19.67 9.12 4.79
N PRO A 386 19.73 10.25 5.52
CA PRO A 386 18.56 10.89 6.10
C PRO A 386 17.85 11.78 5.08
N PHE A 387 17.34 11.20 3.99
CA PHE A 387 16.55 11.92 2.99
C PHE A 387 15.45 12.76 3.66
N SER A 388 15.23 13.98 3.18
CA SER A 388 14.11 14.77 3.67
C SER A 388 12.80 14.16 3.13
N PRO A 389 11.80 13.87 3.97
CA PRO A 389 10.50 13.39 3.50
C PRO A 389 9.79 14.41 2.61
N TYR A 390 10.08 15.71 2.81
CA TYR A 390 9.56 16.82 2.02
C TYR A 390 10.72 17.45 1.24
N ARG A 391 10.68 17.37 -0.09
CA ARG A 391 11.77 17.85 -0.96
C ARG A 391 11.22 18.43 -2.24
N GLY A 392 11.83 19.54 -2.67
CA GLY A 392 11.49 20.23 -3.90
C GLY A 392 10.10 20.83 -3.87
N GLU A 393 9.62 21.25 -5.03
CA GLU A 393 8.30 21.87 -5.14
C GLU A 393 7.17 20.83 -5.07
N ASN A 394 7.40 19.59 -5.50
CA ASN A 394 6.33 18.60 -5.72
C ASN A 394 5.94 17.76 -4.50
N THR A 395 6.76 17.72 -3.44
CA THR A 395 6.47 16.96 -2.22
C THR A 395 6.55 17.88 -1.01
N ILE A 396 5.40 18.46 -0.65
CA ILE A 396 5.26 19.39 0.47
C ILE A 396 4.57 18.72 1.66
N GLN A 397 4.85 19.24 2.85
CA GLN A 397 4.11 18.88 4.06
C GLN A 397 2.70 19.49 4.03
N ARG A 398 1.69 18.74 4.49
CA ARG A 398 0.30 19.18 4.54
C ARG A 398 -0.06 19.69 5.92
N HIS A 399 -0.93 20.70 5.93
CA HIS A 399 -1.33 21.43 7.13
C HIS A 399 -2.81 21.77 7.05
N TYR A 400 -3.62 21.25 7.98
CA TYR A 400 -5.03 21.61 8.11
C TYR A 400 -5.24 22.44 9.36
N TRP A 401 -5.71 23.67 9.14
CA TRP A 401 -5.90 24.69 10.16
C TRP A 401 -7.38 25.03 10.21
N PHE A 402 -8.02 24.79 11.35
CA PHE A 402 -9.45 24.98 11.53
C PHE A 402 -9.68 26.04 12.60
N HIS A 403 -10.39 27.11 12.24
CA HIS A 403 -10.95 27.98 13.26
C HIS A 403 -11.95 27.15 14.10
N THR A 404 -11.71 27.06 15.40
CA THR A 404 -12.39 26.11 16.27
C THR A 404 -12.78 26.80 17.57
N GLN A 405 -14.04 26.63 17.96
CA GLN A 405 -14.55 26.95 19.28
C GLN A 405 -14.83 25.64 20.02
N ILE A 406 -14.31 25.53 21.23
CA ILE A 406 -14.40 24.37 22.12
C ILE A 406 -15.23 24.85 23.32
N THR A 407 -16.39 24.23 23.53
CA THR A 407 -17.25 24.50 24.69
C THR A 407 -17.31 23.27 25.58
N SER A 408 -16.89 23.42 26.83
CA SER A 408 -16.92 22.40 27.88
C SER A 408 -18.24 22.45 28.65
N TYR A 409 -18.84 21.29 28.93
CA TYR A 409 -20.10 21.18 29.67
C TYR A 409 -19.92 20.39 30.98
N ASP A 410 -20.68 20.74 32.01
CA ASP A 410 -20.76 19.99 33.26
C ASP A 410 -21.68 18.76 33.15
N VAL A 411 -21.80 18.00 34.25
CA VAL A 411 -22.68 16.82 34.34
C VAL A 411 -24.16 17.15 34.13
N ASN A 412 -24.56 18.43 34.30
CA ASN A 412 -25.91 18.93 34.08
C ASN A 412 -26.09 19.54 32.68
N SER A 413 -25.12 19.34 31.78
CA SER A 413 -25.08 19.93 30.43
C SER A 413 -25.05 21.46 30.39
N GLN A 414 -24.56 22.11 31.44
CA GLN A 414 -24.33 23.56 31.47
C GLN A 414 -22.91 23.90 31.01
N PRO A 415 -22.72 24.96 30.19
CA PRO A 415 -21.41 25.34 29.70
C PRO A 415 -20.53 25.88 30.84
N ILE A 416 -19.36 25.29 31.04
CA ILE A 416 -18.35 25.69 32.05
C ILE A 416 -17.35 26.67 31.45
N GLU A 417 -16.84 26.36 30.26
CA GLU A 417 -15.77 27.12 29.61
C GLU A 417 -15.99 27.10 28.10
N SER A 418 -15.79 28.25 27.45
CA SER A 418 -15.75 28.35 25.99
C SER A 418 -14.44 28.99 25.59
N ILE A 419 -13.61 28.25 24.86
CA ILE A 419 -12.35 28.74 24.29
C ILE A 419 -12.44 28.75 22.77
N SER A 420 -11.91 29.80 22.17
CA SER A 420 -11.79 29.92 20.72
C SER A 420 -10.31 29.87 20.33
N GLY A 421 -10.05 29.50 19.09
CA GLY A 421 -8.68 29.35 18.62
C GLY A 421 -8.58 28.71 17.26
N VAL A 422 -7.36 28.27 16.94
CA VAL A 422 -7.06 27.53 15.72
C VAL A 422 -6.58 26.13 16.10
N LEU A 423 -7.26 25.13 15.56
CA LEU A 423 -6.87 23.73 15.63
C LEU A 423 -6.00 23.38 14.42
N ILE A 424 -4.77 22.93 14.68
CA ILE A 424 -3.84 22.41 13.69
C ILE A 424 -3.87 20.89 13.80
N ALA A 425 -4.57 20.25 12.87
CA ALA A 425 -4.83 18.81 12.93
C ALA A 425 -3.55 18.00 12.66
N LYS A 426 -3.35 16.90 13.38
CA LYS A 426 -2.27 15.94 13.08
C LYS A 426 -2.59 15.21 11.78
N LEU A 427 -1.75 15.41 10.77
CA LEU A 427 -1.90 14.81 9.44
C LEU A 427 -0.75 13.89 9.08
N ASP A 428 0.42 14.09 9.68
CA ASP A 428 1.57 13.21 9.55
C ASP A 428 2.44 13.29 10.82
N VAL A 429 3.56 12.57 10.83
CA VAL A 429 4.45 12.47 11.99
C VAL A 429 5.11 13.81 12.36
N PHE A 430 5.26 14.74 11.41
CA PHE A 430 6.06 15.94 11.60
C PHE A 430 5.22 17.23 11.63
N ASN A 431 4.00 17.23 11.09
CA ASN A 431 3.28 18.48 10.80
C ASN A 431 2.99 19.33 12.05
N VAL A 432 2.60 18.71 13.16
CA VAL A 432 2.34 19.43 14.41
C VAL A 432 3.62 20.03 14.99
N GLN A 433 4.71 19.26 15.01
CA GLN A 433 6.01 19.77 15.47
C GLN A 433 6.53 20.89 14.56
N SER A 434 6.38 20.74 13.24
CA SER A 434 6.75 21.77 12.27
C SER A 434 5.94 23.05 12.46
N ALA A 435 4.63 22.94 12.74
CA ALA A 435 3.79 24.09 13.05
C ALA A 435 4.19 24.76 14.38
N LEU A 436 4.46 23.96 15.41
CA LEU A 436 4.91 24.47 16.70
C LEU A 436 6.23 25.26 16.59
N THR A 437 7.21 24.70 15.88
CA THR A 437 8.48 25.39 15.59
C THR A 437 8.23 26.69 14.81
N ALA A 438 7.41 26.65 13.75
CA ALA A 438 7.10 27.83 12.96
C ALA A 438 6.40 28.94 13.77
N ILE A 439 5.48 28.58 14.68
CA ILE A 439 4.84 29.55 15.58
C ILE A 439 5.87 30.18 16.51
N LYS A 440 6.70 29.36 17.18
CA LYS A 440 7.71 29.84 18.13
C LYS A 440 8.81 30.70 17.50
N ASP A 441 9.11 30.45 16.23
CA ASP A 441 10.08 31.24 15.46
C ASP A 441 9.48 32.52 14.88
N SER A 442 8.14 32.64 14.83
CA SER A 442 7.46 33.80 14.26
C SER A 442 7.46 35.02 15.18
N ASP A 443 7.24 36.20 14.58
CA ASP A 443 7.04 37.47 15.29
C ASP A 443 5.73 37.54 16.10
N LEU A 444 4.89 36.52 15.98
CA LEU A 444 3.65 36.38 16.77
C LEU A 444 3.93 35.76 18.14
N TYR A 445 5.08 35.10 18.34
CA TYR A 445 5.36 34.39 19.58
C TYR A 445 6.18 35.24 20.57
N LEU A 446 5.71 35.30 21.81
CA LEU A 446 6.39 36.01 22.90
C LEU A 446 7.52 35.14 23.49
N LYS A 447 8.76 35.41 23.09
CA LYS A 447 9.95 34.66 23.55
C LYS A 447 10.32 34.93 25.02
N ASN A 448 10.13 36.15 25.52
CA ASN A 448 10.40 36.53 26.92
C ASN A 448 9.34 37.49 27.48
N GLN A 449 8.99 37.36 28.76
CA GLN A 449 8.12 38.32 29.45
C GLN A 449 8.74 39.74 29.55
N SER A 450 10.06 39.89 29.39
CA SER A 450 10.73 41.19 29.37
C SER A 450 10.48 42.00 28.09
N ASP A 451 9.98 41.38 27.01
CA ASP A 451 9.63 42.09 25.77
C ASP A 451 8.28 42.82 25.86
N LEU A 452 7.48 42.55 26.89
CA LEU A 452 6.26 43.31 27.22
C LEU A 452 6.58 44.81 27.42
N SER A 453 7.66 45.13 28.14
CA SER A 453 8.04 46.52 28.43
C SER A 453 8.63 47.31 27.25
N ARG A 454 9.17 46.63 26.23
CA ARG A 454 9.79 47.30 25.07
C ARG A 454 8.77 47.57 23.95
N ASN A 455 7.81 46.67 23.74
CA ASN A 455 6.81 46.81 22.69
C ASN A 455 5.64 47.74 23.07
N ASP A 456 5.25 47.81 24.34
CA ASP A 456 4.24 48.81 24.76
C ASP A 456 4.76 50.25 24.57
N SER A 457 6.08 50.45 24.59
CA SER A 457 6.72 51.75 24.42
C SER A 457 7.02 52.13 22.96
N GLN A 458 7.20 51.15 22.06
CA GLN A 458 7.54 51.40 20.64
C GLN A 458 6.35 51.31 19.68
N VAL A 459 5.20 50.74 20.09
CA VAL A 459 3.98 50.68 19.26
C VAL A 459 3.12 51.94 19.41
N MET A 460 3.47 52.86 20.31
CA MET A 460 2.78 54.15 20.51
C MET A 460 3.00 55.19 19.41
N GLN A 461 3.87 54.95 18.42
CA GLN A 461 4.16 55.93 17.37
C GLN A 461 4.42 55.28 16.00
N LYS A 462 3.35 54.92 15.28
CA LYS A 462 3.13 55.29 13.87
C LYS A 462 1.91 54.57 13.31
N ASP A 463 1.01 55.38 12.78
CA ASP A 463 -0.16 55.06 11.96
C ASP A 463 -1.38 54.43 12.66
N GLY A 464 -2.47 55.20 12.66
CA GLY A 464 -3.75 54.92 13.34
C GLY A 464 -4.60 53.82 12.71
N GLN A 465 -4.02 52.64 12.50
CA GLN A 465 -4.77 51.40 12.30
C GLN A 465 -4.37 50.41 13.39
N HIS A 466 -5.19 50.38 14.44
CA HIS A 466 -4.99 49.54 15.61
C HIS A 466 -5.35 48.09 15.27
N ASN A 467 -4.41 47.33 14.70
CA ASN A 467 -4.44 45.87 14.82
C ASN A 467 -3.45 45.53 15.93
N PRO A 468 -3.90 45.21 17.16
CA PRO A 468 -2.99 44.71 18.18
C PRO A 468 -2.30 43.49 17.59
N LYS A 469 -0.98 43.55 17.44
CA LYS A 469 -0.18 42.45 16.89
C LYS A 469 -0.57 41.21 17.69
N LEU A 470 -1.07 40.16 17.02
CA LEU A 470 -1.49 38.95 17.69
C LEU A 470 -0.27 38.34 18.39
N LEU A 471 -0.30 38.25 19.72
CA LEU A 471 0.78 37.73 20.53
C LEU A 471 0.36 36.38 21.15
N ILE A 472 1.06 35.32 20.77
CA ILE A 472 0.88 33.94 21.23
C ILE A 472 1.90 33.68 22.35
N LYS A 473 1.42 33.20 23.49
CA LYS A 473 2.24 32.75 24.62
C LYS A 473 2.32 31.23 24.66
N ASP A 474 3.28 30.68 25.38
CA ASP A 474 3.34 29.22 25.62
C ASP A 474 2.07 28.69 26.30
N SER A 475 1.40 29.49 27.14
CA SER A 475 0.10 29.14 27.74
C SER A 475 -1.05 29.00 26.74
N ASP A 476 -0.90 29.57 25.54
CA ASP A 476 -1.91 29.51 24.48
C ASP A 476 -1.73 28.26 23.60
N LEU A 477 -0.62 27.56 23.72
CA LEU A 477 -0.29 26.37 22.94
C LEU A 477 -0.65 25.11 23.73
N LYS A 478 -1.68 24.39 23.28
CA LYS A 478 -2.15 23.15 23.94
C LYS A 478 -2.11 21.98 22.96
N MET A 479 -1.39 20.92 23.32
CA MET A 479 -1.50 19.63 22.63
C MET A 479 -2.76 18.89 23.11
N ILE A 480 -3.56 18.40 22.18
CA ILE A 480 -4.77 17.65 22.49
C ILE A 480 -4.38 16.18 22.77
N ASN A 481 -4.40 15.77 24.03
CA ASN A 481 -4.03 14.42 24.48
C ASN A 481 -5.27 13.58 24.90
N GLU A 482 -5.03 12.32 25.29
CA GLU A 482 -6.05 11.30 25.64
C GLU A 482 -6.96 11.61 26.84
N GLU A 483 -6.81 12.77 27.51
CA GLU A 483 -7.76 13.22 28.55
C GLU A 483 -9.21 13.27 28.01
N CYS A 484 -9.38 13.37 26.69
CA CYS A 484 -10.65 13.23 25.98
C CYS A 484 -11.36 11.88 26.12
N ASN A 485 -10.67 10.78 26.49
CA ASN A 485 -11.30 9.45 26.61
C ASN A 485 -12.19 9.31 27.85
N GLN A 486 -12.08 10.24 28.82
CA GLN A 486 -12.87 10.23 30.05
C GLN A 486 -14.14 11.09 29.96
N PHE A 487 -14.31 11.87 28.89
CA PHE A 487 -15.45 12.76 28.70
C PHE A 487 -16.35 12.24 27.56
N LEU A 488 -17.66 12.18 27.80
CA LEU A 488 -18.65 11.61 26.86
C LEU A 488 -18.64 12.32 25.49
N TYR A 489 -18.29 13.61 25.48
CA TYR A 489 -18.09 14.44 24.29
C TYR A 489 -16.87 15.33 24.55
N CYS A 490 -15.71 15.00 23.99
CA CYS A 490 -14.52 15.85 24.16
C CYS A 490 -14.60 17.12 23.30
N ASN A 491 -15.53 18.02 23.66
CA ASN A 491 -15.61 19.45 23.32
C ASN A 491 -15.14 19.86 21.92
N MET A 492 -15.39 19.07 20.87
CA MET A 492 -14.90 19.40 19.54
C MET A 492 -15.88 19.03 18.43
N PRO A 493 -15.89 19.81 17.34
CA PRO A 493 -16.83 19.62 16.25
C PRO A 493 -16.52 18.35 15.45
N MET A 494 -17.44 17.38 15.47
CA MET A 494 -17.42 16.21 14.59
C MET A 494 -18.13 16.49 13.27
N TYR A 495 -17.51 17.26 12.36
CA TYR A 495 -18.10 17.56 11.05
C TYR A 495 -17.85 16.47 9.98
N ARG A 496 -17.07 15.41 10.28
CA ARG A 496 -16.79 14.31 9.34
C ARG A 496 -16.64 12.96 10.05
N PRO A 497 -17.14 11.85 9.48
CA PRO A 497 -16.78 10.51 9.94
C PRO A 497 -15.26 10.34 9.94
N ARG A 498 -14.68 9.83 11.03
CA ARG A 498 -13.23 9.52 11.21
C ARG A 498 -12.28 10.70 11.44
N PHE A 499 -12.74 11.95 11.49
CA PHE A 499 -11.86 13.08 11.85
C PHE A 499 -11.36 13.01 13.30
N GLU A 500 -12.09 12.31 14.17
CA GLU A 500 -11.66 11.94 15.53
C GLU A 500 -10.23 11.37 15.57
N LYS A 501 -9.83 10.60 14.54
CA LYS A 501 -8.51 9.98 14.45
C LYS A 501 -7.39 10.97 14.19
N MET A 502 -7.71 12.15 13.65
CA MET A 502 -6.76 13.23 13.36
C MET A 502 -6.73 14.27 14.48
N ILE A 503 -7.60 14.15 15.50
CA ILE A 503 -7.70 15.11 16.61
C ILE A 503 -6.64 14.81 17.68
N LYS A 504 -6.41 13.54 17.99
CA LYS A 504 -5.37 13.14 18.96
C LYS A 504 -4.01 13.68 18.51
N GLU A 505 -3.29 14.28 19.45
CA GLU A 505 -1.97 14.92 19.26
C GLU A 505 -1.99 16.08 18.26
N SER A 506 -3.15 16.68 18.01
CA SER A 506 -3.25 17.97 17.32
C SER A 506 -2.82 19.11 18.23
N LEU A 507 -2.42 20.23 17.63
CA LEU A 507 -2.10 21.47 18.35
C LEU A 507 -3.29 22.42 18.30
N PHE A 508 -3.78 22.84 19.47
CA PHE A 508 -4.74 23.92 19.61
C PHE A 508 -4.01 25.19 20.05
N VAL A 509 -4.18 26.26 19.29
CA VAL A 509 -3.66 27.60 19.59
C VAL A 509 -4.83 28.44 20.08
N LYS A 510 -4.87 28.75 21.38
CA LYS A 510 -5.90 29.59 21.99
C LYS A 510 -5.77 31.01 21.48
N MET A 511 -6.87 31.60 21.04
CA MET A 511 -6.92 32.95 20.50
C MET A 511 -8.24 33.61 20.92
N GLY A 512 -8.34 34.93 20.77
CA GLY A 512 -9.63 35.61 20.89
C GLY A 512 -10.65 35.04 19.89
N PRO A 513 -11.96 35.16 20.17
CA PRO A 513 -12.99 34.80 19.20
C PRO A 513 -12.78 35.58 17.89
N PRO A 514 -13.18 35.02 16.74
CA PRO A 514 -13.06 35.71 15.47
C PRO A 514 -13.86 37.01 15.54
N ALA A 515 -13.38 38.06 14.87
CA ALA A 515 -14.15 39.28 14.74
C ALA A 515 -15.52 38.94 14.14
N GLN A 516 -16.58 39.56 14.67
CA GLN A 516 -17.91 39.38 14.07
C GLN A 516 -17.85 39.87 12.63
N PHE A 517 -18.30 39.02 11.69
CA PHE A 517 -18.54 39.45 10.32
C PHE A 517 -19.71 40.42 10.34
N THR A 518 -19.42 41.71 10.35
CA THR A 518 -20.40 42.81 10.24
C THR A 518 -20.76 43.08 8.80
#